data_AF-A0A401IEH0-F1
#
_entry.id   AF-A0A401IEH0-F1
#
_cell.length_a   1.000
_cell.length_b   1.000
_cell.length_c   1.000
_cell.angle_alpha   90.00
_cell.angle_beta   90.00
_cell.angle_gamma   90.00
#
_symmetry.space_group_name_H-M   'P 1'
#
loop_
_entity.id
_entity.type
_entity.pdbx_description
1 polymer ?
#
loop_
_entity_poly.entity_id
_entity_poly.type
_entity_poly.pdbx_seq_one_letter_code
_entity_poly.pdbx_strand_id
1 'polypeptide(L)'
;MLEDFQQELLEPYHHALSYIGVDFEREDVQEALEFCYNGFEAALQSVIEYWLWLKQRNQTIEYPIACLINALNQQWKPSNWEEEWLNLPEFKRPSQRWWEAAYKQWGKDTTNQLIADVSDSHITFMNYQRITLKIAYVWGWQRTYHYAIEQLPKNHLLRVI
;
A
#
# COMPACT_ATOMS: atom_id res chain seq x y z
N MET A 1 15.57 -12.81 -11.69
CA MET A 1 14.10 -12.73 -11.60
C MET A 1 13.69 -13.53 -10.37
N LEU A 2 12.95 -12.94 -9.42
CA LEU A 2 12.48 -13.66 -8.22
C LEU A 2 11.66 -14.89 -8.59
N GLU A 3 11.86 -15.98 -7.85
CA GLU A 3 11.02 -17.16 -7.93
C GLU A 3 9.59 -16.86 -7.43
N ASP A 4 8.59 -17.56 -7.95
CA ASP A 4 7.17 -17.30 -7.67
C ASP A 4 6.88 -17.22 -6.16
N PHE A 5 7.49 -18.11 -5.36
CA PHE A 5 7.32 -18.12 -3.91
C PHE A 5 7.89 -16.87 -3.21
N GLN A 6 9.02 -16.33 -3.69
CA GLN A 6 9.61 -15.11 -3.13
C GLN A 6 8.77 -13.88 -3.47
N GLN A 7 8.15 -13.86 -4.65
CA GLN A 7 7.23 -12.80 -5.04
C GLN A 7 5.98 -12.80 -4.15
N GLU A 8 5.37 -13.98 -3.94
CA GLU A 8 4.23 -14.15 -3.05
C GLU A 8 4.57 -13.73 -1.60
N LEU A 9 5.76 -14.09 -1.11
CA LEU A 9 6.22 -13.68 0.22
C LEU A 9 6.53 -12.19 0.32
N LEU A 10 7.01 -11.54 -0.75
CA LEU A 10 7.34 -10.12 -0.74
C LEU A 10 6.10 -9.23 -0.82
N GLU A 11 5.04 -9.67 -1.49
CA GLU A 11 3.84 -8.87 -1.77
C GLU A 11 3.26 -8.14 -0.54
N PRO A 12 3.08 -8.80 0.63
CA PRO A 12 2.53 -8.15 1.82
C PRO A 12 3.43 -7.04 2.39
N TYR A 13 4.75 -7.16 2.21
CA TYR A 13 5.74 -6.24 2.77
C TYR A 13 6.16 -5.15 1.79
N HIS A 14 5.95 -5.36 0.49
CA HIS A 14 6.43 -4.50 -0.58
C HIS A 14 6.10 -3.03 -0.33
N HIS A 15 4.84 -2.74 0.03
CA HIS A 15 4.43 -1.35 0.22
C HIS A 15 4.98 -0.73 1.50
N ALA A 16 5.07 -1.49 2.59
CA ALA A 16 5.71 -1.02 3.81
C ALA A 16 7.18 -0.66 3.57
N LEU A 17 7.93 -1.55 2.90
CA LEU A 17 9.33 -1.33 2.56
C LEU A 17 9.52 -0.18 1.56
N SER A 18 8.63 -0.06 0.56
CA SER A 18 8.62 1.08 -0.36
C SER A 18 8.40 2.39 0.38
N TYR A 19 7.47 2.43 1.33
CA TYR A 19 7.22 3.59 2.19
C TYR A 19 8.42 3.96 3.05
N ILE A 20 9.17 2.95 3.53
CA ILE A 20 10.41 3.13 4.30
C ILE A 20 11.55 3.70 3.41
N GLY A 21 11.43 3.61 2.09
CA GLY A 21 12.38 4.16 1.12
C GLY A 21 13.23 3.09 0.41
N VAL A 22 12.78 1.84 0.41
CA VAL A 22 13.37 0.79 -0.43
C VAL A 22 12.92 0.99 -1.87
N ASP A 23 13.89 1.01 -2.78
CA ASP A 23 13.65 1.03 -4.23
C ASP A 23 13.88 -0.37 -4.81
N PHE A 24 12.80 -1.07 -5.14
CA PHE A 24 12.84 -2.43 -5.69
C PHE A 24 13.28 -2.50 -7.17
N GLU A 25 13.38 -1.37 -7.86
CA GLU A 25 13.88 -1.30 -9.24
C GLU A 25 15.42 -1.28 -9.31
N ARG A 26 16.09 -1.11 -8.16
CA ARG A 26 17.56 -1.14 -8.12
C ARG A 26 18.10 -2.54 -8.24
N GLU A 27 19.13 -2.68 -9.08
CA GLU A 27 19.82 -3.94 -9.35
C GLU A 27 20.37 -4.61 -8.08
N ASP A 28 20.97 -3.85 -7.16
CA ASP A 28 21.52 -4.38 -5.92
C ASP A 28 20.45 -4.89 -4.94
N VAL A 29 19.26 -4.30 -4.97
CA VAL A 29 18.12 -4.78 -4.19
C VAL A 29 17.57 -6.07 -4.80
N GLN A 30 17.41 -6.11 -6.12
CA GLN A 30 16.94 -7.30 -6.84
C GLN A 30 17.88 -8.48 -6.61
N GLU A 31 19.18 -8.25 -6.73
CA GLU A 31 20.22 -9.25 -6.48
C GLU A 31 20.13 -9.80 -5.05
N ALA A 32 20.04 -8.92 -4.04
CA ALA A 32 19.95 -9.33 -2.65
C ALA A 32 18.68 -10.14 -2.33
N LEU A 33 17.55 -9.78 -2.95
CA LEU A 33 16.29 -10.53 -2.80
C LEU A 33 16.40 -11.92 -3.43
N GLU A 34 16.99 -12.03 -4.62
CA GLU A 34 17.15 -13.29 -5.34
C GLU A 34 18.05 -14.29 -4.59
N PHE A 35 19.14 -13.82 -3.98
CA PHE A 35 20.07 -14.69 -3.27
C PHE A 35 19.64 -15.06 -1.83
N CYS A 36 18.59 -14.46 -1.30
CA CYS A 36 18.11 -14.75 0.05
C CYS A 36 17.05 -15.86 0.04
N TYR A 37 17.49 -17.13 0.10
CA TYR A 37 16.58 -18.29 0.14
C TYR A 37 16.11 -18.63 1.56
N ASN A 38 16.95 -18.41 2.57
CA ASN A 38 16.67 -18.75 3.96
C ASN A 38 16.43 -17.47 4.77
N GLY A 39 15.36 -17.45 5.57
CA GLY A 39 15.06 -16.29 6.42
C GLY A 39 14.59 -15.06 5.66
N PHE A 40 14.18 -15.22 4.39
CA PHE A 40 13.72 -14.13 3.52
C PHE A 40 12.64 -13.28 4.19
N GLU A 41 11.51 -13.88 4.55
CA GLU A 41 10.41 -13.18 5.19
C GLU A 41 10.82 -12.55 6.54
N ALA A 42 11.61 -13.27 7.35
CA ALA A 42 12.11 -12.78 8.62
C ALA A 42 12.99 -11.52 8.45
N ALA A 43 13.79 -11.45 7.39
CA ALA A 43 14.59 -10.27 7.09
C ALA A 43 13.71 -9.08 6.69
N LEU A 44 12.66 -9.29 5.88
CA LEU A 44 11.68 -8.23 5.53
C LEU A 44 10.99 -7.68 6.78
N GLN A 45 10.50 -8.57 7.65
CA GLN A 45 9.87 -8.25 8.93
C GLN A 45 10.83 -7.45 9.82
N SER A 46 12.09 -7.87 9.91
CA SER A 46 13.12 -7.22 10.75
C SER A 46 13.38 -5.78 10.33
N VAL A 47 13.38 -5.46 9.03
CA VAL A 47 13.59 -4.09 8.54
C VAL A 47 12.41 -3.19 8.93
N ILE A 48 11.18 -3.70 8.81
CA ILE A 48 9.97 -2.97 9.20
C ILE A 48 9.94 -2.78 10.73
N GLU A 49 10.24 -3.81 11.51
CA GLU A 49 10.36 -3.74 12.97
C GLU A 49 11.40 -2.68 13.39
N TYR A 50 12.58 -2.70 12.75
CA TYR A 50 13.64 -1.74 13.04
C TYR A 50 13.21 -0.30 12.73
N TRP A 51 12.52 -0.09 11.60
CA TRP A 51 11.96 1.21 11.26
C TRP A 51 10.94 1.69 12.30
N LEU A 52 10.05 0.81 12.76
CA LEU A 52 9.06 1.14 13.80
C LEU A 52 9.75 1.51 15.13
N TRP A 53 10.78 0.78 15.51
CA TRP A 53 11.60 1.07 16.69
C TRP A 53 12.27 2.44 16.61
N LEU A 54 12.80 2.83 15.44
CA LEU A 54 13.36 4.17 15.22
C LEU A 54 12.28 5.25 15.25
N LYS A 55 11.13 5.00 14.61
CA LYS A 55 10.02 5.96 14.56
C LYS A 55 9.52 6.34 15.95
N GLN A 56 9.41 5.38 16.87
CA GLN A 56 9.03 5.64 18.28
C GLN A 56 10.00 6.61 18.99
N ARG A 57 11.23 6.76 18.48
CA ARG A 57 12.28 7.65 19.00
C ARG A 57 12.43 8.93 18.17
N ASN A 58 11.53 9.20 17.23
CA ASN A 58 11.63 10.28 16.24
C ASN A 58 12.92 10.21 15.41
N GLN A 59 13.38 8.99 15.11
CA GLN A 59 14.53 8.73 14.25
C GLN A 59 14.08 8.08 12.94
N THR A 60 14.96 8.11 11.94
CA THR A 60 14.72 7.55 10.60
C THR A 60 15.89 6.66 10.20
N ILE A 61 15.62 5.66 9.34
CA ILE A 61 16.70 4.90 8.71
C ILE A 61 17.41 5.83 7.71
N GLU A 62 18.72 6.01 7.88
CA GLU A 62 19.52 6.88 6.99
C GLU A 62 19.69 6.26 5.60
N TYR A 63 19.88 4.93 5.53
CA TYR A 63 20.08 4.20 4.28
C TYR A 63 19.15 2.96 4.20
N PRO A 64 17.86 3.12 3.84
CA PRO A 64 16.88 2.03 3.78
C PRO A 64 17.30 0.85 2.90
N ILE A 65 17.85 1.14 1.71
CA ILE A 65 18.33 0.12 0.76
C ILE A 65 19.45 -0.73 1.38
N ALA A 66 20.47 -0.07 1.95
CA ALA A 66 21.58 -0.77 2.61
C ALA A 66 21.10 -1.56 3.84
N CYS A 67 20.12 -1.04 4.57
CA CYS A 67 19.50 -1.76 5.69
C CYS A 67 18.83 -3.05 5.24
N LEU A 68 18.04 -3.01 4.15
CA LEU A 68 17.39 -4.20 3.60
C LEU A 68 18.41 -5.23 3.10
N ILE A 69 19.39 -4.79 2.30
CA ILE A 69 20.45 -5.68 1.78
C ILE A 69 21.19 -6.35 2.93
N ASN A 70 21.54 -5.60 3.99
CA ASN A 70 22.18 -6.17 5.17
C ASN A 70 21.28 -7.17 5.90
N ALA A 71 20.00 -6.87 6.06
CA ALA A 71 19.05 -7.76 6.70
C ALA A 71 18.90 -9.08 5.93
N LEU A 72 18.82 -9.02 4.60
CA LEU A 72 18.74 -10.19 3.71
C LEU A 72 20.02 -11.02 3.78
N ASN A 73 21.19 -10.38 3.64
CA ASN A 73 22.49 -11.06 3.64
C ASN A 73 22.83 -11.70 4.98
N GLN A 74 22.43 -11.06 6.09
CA GLN A 74 22.70 -11.54 7.45
C GLN A 74 21.53 -12.35 8.04
N GLN A 75 20.45 -12.53 7.28
CA GLN A 75 19.24 -13.27 7.70
C GLN A 75 18.72 -12.79 9.06
N TRP A 76 18.52 -11.48 9.19
CA TRP A 76 18.00 -10.88 10.41
C TRP A 76 16.68 -11.55 10.81
N LYS A 77 16.48 -11.70 12.12
CA LYS A 77 15.27 -12.27 12.68
C LYS A 77 14.54 -11.19 13.46
N PRO A 78 13.21 -11.09 13.28
CA PRO A 78 12.43 -10.17 14.07
C PRO A 78 12.46 -10.61 15.54
N SER A 79 12.40 -9.64 16.44
CA SER A 79 12.39 -9.92 17.89
C SER A 79 10.96 -9.96 18.43
N ASN A 80 10.11 -9.04 17.99
CA ASN A 80 8.72 -8.92 18.43
C ASN A 80 7.78 -8.56 17.27
N TRP A 81 7.88 -9.28 16.14
CA TRP A 81 7.02 -9.02 14.99
C TRP A 81 5.52 -9.19 15.34
N GLU A 82 4.71 -8.22 14.93
CA GLU A 82 3.25 -8.26 15.00
C GLU A 82 2.69 -8.06 13.58
N GLU A 83 1.83 -8.96 13.10
CA GLU A 83 1.24 -8.88 11.75
C GLU A 83 0.40 -7.61 11.57
N GLU A 84 -0.20 -7.13 12.64
CA GLU A 84 -1.01 -5.90 12.67
C GLU A 84 -0.21 -4.66 12.26
N TRP A 85 1.12 -4.70 12.34
CA TRP A 85 1.95 -3.58 11.91
C TRP A 85 1.83 -3.29 10.42
N LEU A 86 1.57 -4.30 9.57
CA LEU A 86 1.31 -4.06 8.14
C LEU A 86 0.02 -3.27 7.89
N ASN A 87 -0.90 -3.25 8.87
CA ASN A 87 -2.14 -2.49 8.80
C ASN A 87 -1.99 -1.03 9.29
N LEU A 88 -0.79 -0.62 9.70
CA LEU A 88 -0.54 0.76 10.09
C LEU A 88 -0.87 1.72 8.94
N PRO A 89 -1.47 2.90 9.23
CA PRO A 89 -1.89 3.84 8.20
C PRO A 89 -0.78 4.18 7.20
N GLU A 90 0.46 4.27 7.66
CA GLU A 90 1.65 4.58 6.85
C GLU A 90 1.97 3.50 5.81
N PHE A 91 1.66 2.24 6.11
CA PHE A 91 1.93 1.13 5.20
C PHE A 91 0.73 0.77 4.33
N LYS A 92 -0.38 1.49 4.43
CA LYS A 92 -1.51 1.33 3.51
C LYS A 92 -1.24 2.01 2.18
N ARG A 93 -1.63 1.34 1.10
CA ARG A 93 -1.57 1.89 -0.27
C ARG A 93 -2.45 3.14 -0.38
N PRO A 94 -2.05 4.18 -1.13
CA PRO A 94 -2.92 5.33 -1.39
C PRO A 94 -4.33 4.92 -1.81
N SER A 95 -4.44 3.90 -2.66
CA SER A 95 -5.70 3.27 -3.06
C SER A 95 -6.51 2.77 -1.87
N GLN A 96 -5.92 1.91 -1.04
CA GLN A 96 -6.55 1.35 0.15
C GLN A 96 -6.98 2.44 1.14
N ARG A 97 -6.12 3.43 1.40
CA ARG A 97 -6.44 4.57 2.28
C ARG A 97 -7.64 5.34 1.76
N TRP A 98 -7.67 5.61 0.45
CA TRP A 98 -8.77 6.33 -0.16
C TRP A 98 -10.06 5.52 -0.09
N TRP A 99 -10.00 4.22 -0.40
CA TRP A 99 -11.16 3.32 -0.37
C TRP A 99 -11.77 3.19 1.04
N GLU A 100 -10.94 2.98 2.06
CA GLU A 100 -11.38 2.94 3.46
C GLU A 100 -12.00 4.27 3.91
N ALA A 101 -11.43 5.40 3.47
CA ALA A 101 -11.97 6.71 3.77
C ALA A 101 -13.32 6.93 3.05
N ALA A 102 -13.44 6.51 1.79
CA ALA A 102 -14.70 6.57 1.04
C ALA A 102 -15.80 5.75 1.72
N TYR A 103 -15.49 4.53 2.19
CA TYR A 103 -16.42 3.73 2.99
C TYR A 103 -16.92 4.45 4.25
N LYS A 104 -16.03 5.18 4.94
CA LYS A 104 -16.41 5.96 6.13
C LYS A 104 -17.27 7.17 5.78
N GLN A 105 -17.03 7.80 4.63
CA GLN A 105 -17.69 9.05 4.24
C GLN A 105 -19.03 8.82 3.53
N TRP A 106 -19.12 7.80 2.68
CA TRP A 106 -20.29 7.55 1.82
C TRP A 106 -21.03 6.26 2.17
N GLY A 107 -20.44 5.38 2.98
CA GLY A 107 -20.93 4.03 3.21
C GLY A 107 -20.39 3.04 2.18
N LYS A 108 -20.27 1.77 2.62
CA LYS A 108 -19.69 0.68 1.81
C LYS A 108 -20.49 0.44 0.52
N ASP A 109 -21.80 0.33 0.63
CA ASP A 109 -22.66 -0.02 -0.51
C ASP A 109 -22.70 1.10 -1.55
N THR A 110 -22.77 2.35 -1.12
CA THR A 110 -22.75 3.49 -2.02
C THR A 110 -21.39 3.61 -2.71
N THR A 111 -20.29 3.40 -2.00
CA THR A 111 -18.95 3.42 -2.60
C THR A 111 -18.83 2.33 -3.68
N ASN A 112 -19.27 1.10 -3.38
CA ASN A 112 -19.21 -0.02 -4.32
C ASN A 112 -20.15 0.14 -5.52
N GLN A 113 -21.18 0.98 -5.42
CA GLN A 113 -22.07 1.32 -6.54
C GLN A 113 -21.51 2.44 -7.43
N LEU A 114 -20.56 3.25 -6.93
CA LEU A 114 -20.04 4.43 -7.61
C LEU A 114 -18.63 4.22 -8.18
N ILE A 115 -17.81 3.45 -7.49
CA ILE A 115 -16.39 3.27 -7.79
C ILE A 115 -16.16 1.84 -8.26
N ALA A 116 -15.60 1.70 -9.46
CA ALA A 116 -15.25 0.41 -10.03
C ALA A 116 -13.90 -0.09 -9.51
N ASP A 117 -12.91 0.81 -9.40
CA ASP A 117 -11.56 0.48 -9.00
C ASP A 117 -10.81 1.73 -8.51
N VAL A 118 -9.81 1.56 -7.65
CA VAL A 118 -8.86 2.62 -7.27
C VAL A 118 -7.46 2.03 -7.29
N SER A 119 -6.61 2.65 -8.11
CA SER A 119 -5.16 2.43 -8.08
C SER A 119 -4.47 3.49 -7.24
N ASP A 120 -3.16 3.35 -7.04
CA ASP A 120 -2.37 4.33 -6.27
C ASP A 120 -2.22 5.69 -6.96
N SER A 121 -2.77 5.84 -8.16
CA SER A 121 -2.75 7.09 -8.92
C SER A 121 -4.13 7.60 -9.32
N HIS A 122 -5.12 6.71 -9.51
CA HIS A 122 -6.41 7.07 -10.09
C HIS A 122 -7.58 6.38 -9.40
N ILE A 123 -8.73 7.04 -9.44
CA ILE A 123 -10.04 6.47 -9.15
C ILE A 123 -10.73 6.21 -10.48
N THR A 124 -11.24 4.99 -10.65
CA THR A 124 -12.08 4.59 -11.79
C THR A 124 -13.53 4.50 -11.35
N PHE A 125 -14.42 5.26 -11.98
CA PHE A 125 -15.86 5.22 -11.72
C PHE A 125 -16.51 4.08 -12.51
N MET A 126 -17.77 3.74 -12.18
CA MET A 126 -18.51 2.65 -12.85
C MET A 126 -18.67 2.80 -14.37
N ASN A 127 -18.57 4.02 -14.90
CA ASN A 127 -18.59 4.27 -16.33
C ASN A 127 -17.19 4.27 -16.98
N TYR A 128 -16.18 3.79 -16.26
CA TYR A 128 -14.76 3.75 -16.66
C TYR A 128 -14.06 5.11 -16.81
N GLN A 129 -14.75 6.22 -16.53
CA GLN A 129 -14.04 7.49 -16.40
C GLN A 129 -13.10 7.47 -15.21
N ARG A 130 -12.03 8.26 -15.30
CA ARG A 130 -10.99 8.31 -14.29
C ARG A 130 -10.68 9.72 -13.89
N ILE A 131 -10.42 9.91 -12.60
CA ILE A 131 -9.73 11.09 -12.07
C ILE A 131 -8.51 10.65 -11.29
N THR A 132 -7.50 11.51 -11.20
CA THR A 132 -6.34 11.24 -10.34
C THR A 132 -6.74 11.32 -8.88
N LEU A 133 -6.09 10.53 -8.01
CA LEU A 133 -6.26 10.65 -6.55
C LEU A 133 -5.99 12.08 -6.07
N LYS A 134 -4.99 12.74 -6.65
CA LYS A 134 -4.68 14.16 -6.38
C LYS A 134 -5.90 15.07 -6.61
N ILE A 135 -6.56 14.91 -7.77
CA ILE A 135 -7.77 15.69 -8.09
C ILE A 135 -8.90 15.36 -7.10
N ALA A 136 -9.10 14.09 -6.77
CA ALA A 136 -10.13 13.69 -5.82
C ALA A 136 -9.92 14.32 -4.43
N TYR A 137 -8.67 14.38 -3.95
CA TYR A 137 -8.35 15.08 -2.71
C TYR A 137 -8.59 16.59 -2.79
N VAL A 138 -8.22 17.23 -3.91
CA VAL A 138 -8.47 18.66 -4.13
C VAL A 138 -9.98 18.97 -4.20
N TRP A 139 -10.77 18.09 -4.81
CA TRP A 139 -12.21 18.22 -4.90
C TRP A 139 -12.91 17.97 -3.56
N GLY A 140 -12.33 17.13 -2.71
CA GLY A 140 -12.95 16.67 -1.48
C GLY A 140 -14.11 15.70 -1.73
N TRP A 141 -14.64 15.15 -0.63
CA TRP A 141 -15.61 14.05 -0.66
C TRP A 141 -16.92 14.42 -1.35
N GLN A 142 -17.49 15.60 -1.06
CA GLN A 142 -18.79 15.99 -1.59
C GLN A 142 -18.78 16.16 -3.11
N ARG A 143 -17.79 16.88 -3.65
CA ARG A 143 -17.69 17.10 -5.10
C ARG A 143 -17.36 15.81 -5.84
N THR A 144 -16.49 14.97 -5.28
CA THR A 144 -16.16 13.66 -5.87
C THR A 144 -17.38 12.76 -5.91
N TYR A 145 -18.21 12.78 -4.86
CA TYR A 145 -19.49 12.07 -4.83
C TYR A 145 -20.46 12.54 -5.90
N HIS A 146 -20.68 13.85 -6.04
CA HIS A 146 -21.54 14.40 -7.08
C HIS A 146 -21.05 14.03 -8.48
N TYR A 147 -19.75 14.16 -8.73
CA TYR A 147 -19.15 13.75 -10.00
C TYR A 147 -19.42 12.26 -10.28
N ALA A 148 -19.27 11.39 -9.29
CA ALA A 148 -19.51 9.96 -9.42
C ALA A 148 -20.99 9.64 -9.76
N ILE A 149 -21.94 10.38 -9.17
CA ILE A 149 -23.36 10.23 -9.50
C ILE A 149 -23.65 10.68 -10.93
N GLU A 150 -23.09 11.81 -11.36
CA GLU A 150 -23.26 12.29 -12.74
C GLU A 150 -22.73 11.29 -13.78
N GLN A 151 -21.79 10.44 -13.38
CA GLN A 151 -21.24 9.37 -14.21
C GLN A 151 -22.15 8.14 -14.31
N LEU A 152 -23.16 8.00 -13.46
CA LEU A 152 -24.08 6.87 -13.52
C LEU A 152 -25.05 6.98 -14.71
N PRO A 153 -25.50 5.85 -15.28
CA PRO A 153 -26.57 5.85 -16.27
C PRO A 153 -27.83 6.55 -15.71
N LYS A 154 -28.57 7.28 -16.55
CA LYS A 154 -29.77 8.06 -16.13
C LYS A 154 -30.84 7.26 -15.37
N ASN A 155 -30.84 5.93 -15.50
CA ASN A 155 -31.79 5.02 -14.84
C ASN A 155 -31.18 4.27 -13.63
N HIS A 156 -29.97 4.62 -13.20
CA HIS A 156 -29.31 3.97 -12.08
C HIS A 156 -29.86 4.54 -10.77
N LEU A 157 -30.58 3.70 -10.02
CA LEU A 157 -31.02 4.02 -8.67
C LEU A 157 -29.97 3.53 -7.70
N LEU A 158 -29.42 4.44 -6.89
CA LEU A 158 -28.61 4.06 -5.73
C LEU A 158 -29.50 3.26 -4.79
N ARG A 159 -29.19 1.96 -4.65
CA ARG A 159 -29.92 1.08 -3.74
C ARG A 159 -29.33 1.28 -2.35
N VAL A 160 -30.17 1.76 -1.43
CA VAL A 160 -29.88 1.68 0.01
C VAL A 160 -30.34 0.29 0.45
N ILE A 161 -29.42 -0.53 0.95
CA ILE A 161 -29.71 -1.83 1.56
C ILE A 161 -29.55 -1.67 3.07
#